data_AF-M0D6P3-F1
#
_entry.id   AF-M0D6P3-F1
#
_cell.length_a   1.000
_cell.length_b   1.000
_cell.length_c   1.000
_cell.angle_alpha   90.00
_cell.angle_beta   90.00
_cell.angle_gamma   90.00
#
_symmetry.space_group_name_H-M   'P 1'
#
loop_
_entity.id
_entity.type
_entity.pdbx_description
1 polymer ?
#
loop_
_entity_poly.entity_id
_entity_poly.type
_entity_poly.pdbx_seq_one_letter_code
_entity_poly.pdbx_strand_id
1 'polypeptide(L)' 'VLGERDSVAVLMPHPERVSLPDIGSTEGQGVLRAFGE' A
#
# COMPACT_ATOMS: atom_id res chain seq x y z
N VAL A 1 3.75 -4.36 9.10
CA VAL A 1 3.39 -4.88 10.44
C VAL A 1 2.00 -5.48 10.29
N LEU A 2 1.78 -6.75 10.63
CA LEU A 2 0.44 -7.36 10.54
C LEU A 2 -0.44 -6.82 11.68
N GLY A 3 -1.73 -6.61 11.40
CA GLY A 3 -2.70 -6.17 12.40
C GLY A 3 -3.12 -7.32 13.33
N GLU A 4 -4.06 -7.05 14.24
CA GLU A 4 -4.58 -8.05 15.20
C GLU A 4 -5.32 -9.25 14.56
N ARG A 5 -5.58 -9.18 13.25
CA ARG A 5 -6.28 -10.22 12.50
C ARG A 5 -5.38 -10.71 11.37
N ASP A 6 -5.28 -12.02 11.21
CA ASP A 6 -4.41 -12.66 10.21
C ASP A 6 -4.77 -12.29 8.76
N SER A 7 -6.02 -11.90 8.51
CA SER A 7 -6.49 -11.44 7.20
C SER A 7 -6.30 -9.93 6.97
N VAL A 8 -5.80 -9.19 7.95
CA VAL A 8 -5.67 -7.73 7.89
C VAL A 8 -4.20 -7.33 8.00
N ALA A 9 -3.69 -6.78 6.90
CA ALA A 9 -2.37 -6.17 6.88
C ALA A 9 -2.47 -4.64 7.01
N VAL A 10 -1.63 -4.05 7.86
CA VAL A 10 -1.38 -2.61 7.87
C VAL A 10 -0.05 -2.34 7.18
N LEU A 11 -0.11 -1.73 6.01
CA LEU A 11 1.06 -1.41 5.22
C LEU A 11 1.56 -0.01 5.55
N MET A 12 2.87 0.08 5.80
CA MET A 12 3.60 1.34 5.86
C MET A 12 4.86 1.21 4.98
N PRO A 13 5.22 2.22 4.20
CA PRO A 13 4.44 3.43 3.94
C PRO A 13 3.10 3.10 3.25
N HIS A 14 2.09 3.92 3.51
CA HIS A 14 0.75 3.82 2.94
C HIS A 14 0.82 3.66 1.40
N PRO A 15 0.36 2.53 0.82
CA PRO A 15 0.57 2.21 -0.59
C PRO A 15 -0.10 3.21 -1.53
N GLU A 16 -1.19 3.87 -1.12
CA GLU A 16 -1.86 4.93 -1.88
C GLU A 16 -0.98 6.17 -2.13
N ARG A 17 0.10 6.35 -1.35
CA ARG A 17 1.03 7.49 -1.53
C ARG A 17 1.81 7.42 -2.84
N VAL A 18 1.95 6.24 -3.44
CA VAL A 18 2.61 6.07 -4.74
C VAL A 18 1.89 6.79 -5.88
N SER A 19 0.61 7.12 -5.70
CA SER A 19 -0.21 7.82 -6.70
C SER A 19 -0.10 9.34 -6.58
N LEU A 20 0.57 9.86 -5.54
CA LEU A 20 0.71 11.30 -5.32
C LEU A 20 1.92 11.84 -6.09
N PRO A 21 1.74 12.82 -6.99
CA PRO A 21 2.82 13.31 -7.85
C PRO A 21 3.94 14.03 -7.08
N ASP A 22 3.62 14.59 -5.92
CA ASP A 22 4.53 15.44 -5.12
C ASP A 22 5.33 14.63 -4.08
N ILE A 23 4.98 13.36 -3.91
CA ILE A 23 5.63 12.43 -2.98
C ILE A 23 6.36 11.42 -3.84
N GLY A 24 7.69 11.49 -3.87
CA GLY A 24 8.54 10.63 -4.73
C GLY A 24 8.24 9.12 -4.61
N SER A 25 8.84 8.32 -5.50
CA SER A 25 8.51 6.89 -5.66
C SER A 25 8.49 6.16 -4.31
N THR A 26 7.28 5.78 -3.89
CA THR A 26 7.03 4.95 -2.72
C THR A 26 6.59 3.59 -3.24
N GLU A 27 7.31 2.51 -2.93
CA GLU A 27 6.99 1.18 -3.44
C GLU A 27 5.60 0.70 -2.95
N GLY A 28 4.57 0.76 -3.81
CA GLY A 28 3.18 0.43 -3.45
C GLY A 28 2.24 0.05 -4.61
N GLN A 29 2.65 0.26 -5.87
CA GLN A 29 1.81 0.01 -7.06
C GLN A 29 1.35 -1.46 -7.18
N GLY A 30 2.21 -2.42 -6.86
CA GLY A 30 1.85 -3.84 -6.93
C GLY A 30 0.71 -4.22 -5.99
N VAL A 31 0.65 -3.59 -4.81
CA VAL A 31 -0.42 -3.81 -3.83
C VAL A 31 -1.74 -3.21 -4.34
N LEU A 32 -1.70 -1.98 -4.87
CA LEU A 32 -2.91 -1.34 -5.42
C LEU A 32 -3.48 -2.11 -6.62
N ARG A 33 -2.61 -2.62 -7.50
CA ARG A 33 -3.05 -3.43 -8.65
C ARG A 33 -3.72 -4.74 -8.20
N ALA A 34 -3.18 -5.41 -7.18
CA ALA A 34 -3.75 -6.66 -6.68
C ALA A 34 -5.15 -6.50 -6.05
N PHE A 35 -5.54 -5.30 -5.62
CA PHE A 35 -6.90 -5.01 -5.15
C PHE A 35 -7.88 -4.58 -6.25
N GLY A 36 -7.37 -4.15 -7.40
CA GLY A 36 -8.19 -3.68 -8.53
C GLY A 36 -8.57 -4.77 -9.53
N GLU A 37 -7.98 -5.95 -9.43
CA GLU A 37 -8.34 -7.18 -10.15
C GLU A 37 -9.36 -8.00 -9.34
#